data_AF-A0A358DAB3-F1
#
_entry.id   AF-A0A358DAB3-F1
#
_cell.length_a   1.000
_cell.length_b   1.000
_cell.length_c   1.000
_cell.angle_alpha   90.00
_cell.angle_beta   90.00
_cell.angle_gamma   90.00
#
_symmetry.space_group_name_H-M   'P 1'
#
loop_
_entity.id
_entity.type
_entity.pdbx_description
1 polymer ?
#
loop_
_entity_poly.entity_id
_entity_poly.type
_entity_poly.pdbx_seq_one_letter_code
_entity_poly.pdbx_strand_id
1 'polypeptide(L)' 'MAFIEASGLVKTYHPRGAPVVRALDGLDLSVPEGTVAALLGPNGAG' A
#
# COMPACT_ATOMS: atom_id res chain seq x y z
N MET A 1 -19.86 0.79 -6.37
CA MET A 1 -18.69 0.07 -6.90
C MET A 1 -17.44 0.83 -6.48
N ALA A 2 -16.33 0.14 -6.24
CA ALA A 2 -15.05 0.78 -5.98
C ALA A 2 -14.56 1.49 -7.25
N PHE A 3 -14.01 2.69 -7.12
CA PHE A 3 -13.36 3.42 -8.20
C PHE A 3 -11.84 3.17 -8.20
N ILE A 4 -11.26 2.98 -7.01
CA ILE A 4 -9.90 2.45 -6.82
C ILE A 4 -10.03 1.15 -6.02
N GLU A 5 -9.37 0.09 -6.49
CA GLU A 5 -9.39 -1.23 -5.84
C GLU A 5 -8.00 -1.85 -5.83
N ALA A 6 -7.62 -2.45 -4.71
CA ALA A 6 -6.48 -3.33 -4.56
C ALA A 6 -6.87 -4.51 -3.68
N SER A 7 -6.38 -5.71 -3.99
CA SER A 7 -6.61 -6.91 -3.19
C SER A 7 -5.31 -7.68 -3.03
N GLY A 8 -4.96 -8.02 -1.79
CA GLY A 8 -3.74 -8.74 -1.44
C GLY A 8 -2.46 -8.07 -1.94
N LEU A 9 -2.42 -6.74 -2.04
CA LEU A 9 -1.31 -6.04 -2.66
C LEU A 9 -0.03 -6.19 -1.82
N VAL A 10 0.99 -6.78 -2.43
CA VAL A 10 2.31 -6.95 -1.84
C VAL A 10 3.32 -6.10 -2.60
N LYS A 11 4.16 -5.37 -1.88
CA LYS A 11 5.27 -4.60 -2.45
C LYS A 11 6.55 -4.93 -1.71
N THR A 12 7.53 -5.43 -2.45
CA THR A 12 8.87 -5.73 -1.94
C THR A 12 9.90 -4.89 -2.69
N TYR A 13 10.79 -4.24 -1.95
CA TYR A 13 11.94 -3.50 -2.47
C TYR A 13 13.25 -4.26 -2.20
N HIS A 14 14.17 -4.17 -3.14
CA HIS A 14 15.49 -4.83 -3.09
C HIS A 14 16.60 -3.78 -3.20
N PRO A 15 16.81 -2.95 -2.17
CA PRO A 15 17.84 -1.92 -2.18
C PRO A 15 19.24 -2.54 -2.26
N ARG A 16 20.17 -1.90 -2.99
CA ARG A 16 21.56 -2.34 -3.03
C ARG A 16 22.25 -2.05 -1.70
N GLY A 17 22.93 -3.06 -1.15
CA GLY A 17 23.70 -2.91 0.10
C GLY A 17 22.84 -2.81 1.36
N ALA A 18 21.54 -3.11 1.28
CA ALA A 18 20.64 -3.14 2.42
C ALA A 18 19.70 -4.36 2.34
N PRO A 19 19.07 -4.77 3.47
CA PRO A 19 18.12 -5.88 3.48
C PRO A 19 16.91 -5.62 2.57
N VAL A 20 16.32 -6.71 2.10
CA VAL A 20 15.03 -6.70 1.40
C VAL A 20 13.96 -6.12 2.32
N VAL A 21 13.12 -5.23 1.78
CA VAL A 21 12.03 -4.60 2.53
C VAL A 21 10.69 -5.01 1.94
N ARG A 22 9.87 -5.69 2.72
CA ARG A 22 8.45 -5.93 2.40
C ARG A 22 7.64 -4.75 2.93
N ALA A 23 7.38 -3.80 2.04
CA ALA A 23 6.79 -2.52 2.37
C ALA A 23 5.25 -2.61 2.45
N LEU A 24 4.61 -3.32 1.51
CA LEU A 24 3.21 -3.73 1.63
C LEU A 24 3.13 -5.25 1.77
N ASP A 25 2.33 -5.72 2.70
CA ASP A 25 2.14 -7.15 3.01
C ASP A 25 0.68 -7.57 2.95
N GLY A 26 0.10 -7.53 1.74
CA GLY A 26 -1.28 -7.99 1.52
C GLY A 26 -2.32 -6.90 1.80
N LEU A 27 -2.11 -5.69 1.28
CA LEU A 27 -3.03 -4.57 1.43
C LEU A 27 -4.29 -4.79 0.57
N ASP A 28 -5.45 -4.73 1.23
CA ASP A 28 -6.75 -4.57 0.59
C ASP A 28 -7.18 -3.10 0.69
N LEU A 29 -7.58 -2.49 -0.43
CA LEU A 29 -8.04 -1.10 -0.49
C LEU A 29 -9.23 -0.97 -1.44
N SER A 30 -10.26 -0.26 -1.00
CA SER A 30 -11.42 0.09 -1.82
C SER A 30 -11.78 1.55 -1.58
N VAL A 31 -11.76 2.36 -2.64
CA VAL A 31 -12.11 3.79 -2.56
C VAL A 31 -13.28 4.06 -3.51
N PRO A 32 -14.43 4.56 -3.02
CA PRO A 32 -15.57 4.92 -3.86
C PRO A 32 -15.30 6.16 -4.72
N GLU A 33 -15.99 6.25 -5.86
CA GLU A 33 -15.96 7.43 -6.72
C GLU A 33 -16.45 8.68 -5.98
N GLY A 34 -15.83 9.84 -6.25
CA GLY A 34 -16.23 11.12 -5.66
C GLY A 34 -15.84 11.30 -4.18
N THR A 35 -15.04 10.39 -3.62
CA THR A 35 -14.58 10.48 -2.23
C THR A 35 -13.12 10.92 -2.12
N VAL A 36 -12.78 11.50 -0.97
CA VAL A 36 -11.40 11.72 -0.56
C VAL A 36 -11.07 10.72 0.55
N ALA A 37 -10.07 9.89 0.31
CA ALA A 37 -9.55 8.92 1.28
C ALA A 37 -8.13 9.32 1.70
N ALA A 38 -7.83 9.21 3.00
CA ALA A 38 -6.50 9.47 3.54
C ALA A 38 -5.99 8.23 4.27
N LEU A 39 -4.74 7.84 3.98
CA LEU A 39 -4.00 6.81 4.70
C LEU A 39 -2.93 7.53 5.52
N LEU A 40 -2.97 7.37 6.85
CA LEU A 40 -2.01 7.96 7.77
C LEU A 40 -1.21 6.87 8.48
N GLY A 41 0.09 7.09 8.60
CA GLY A 41 1.00 6.23 9.33
C GLY A 41 2.34 6.94 9.57
N PRO A 42 3.18 6.40 10.46
CA PRO A 42 4.55 6.90 10.65
C PRO A 42 5.40 6.71 9.39
N ASN A 43 6.57 7.35 9.36
CA ASN A 43 7.53 7.17 8.27
C ASN A 43 7.89 5.68 8.11
N GLY A 44 7.69 5.15 6.90
CA GLY A 44 7.97 3.74 6.58
C GLY A 44 6.86 2.75 6.95
N ALA A 45 5.64 3.21 7.25
CA ALA A 45 4.50 2.33 7.56
C ALA A 45 3.98 1.49 6.39
N GLY A 46 4.41 1.79 5.16
CA GLY A 46 4.00 1.12 3.94
C GLY A 46 4.88 1.50 2.75
#